data_AF-A0A926D158-F1
#
_entry.id   AF-A0A926D158-F1
#
_cell.length_a   1.000
_cell.length_b   1.000
_cell.length_c   1.000
_cell.angle_alpha   90.00
_cell.angle_beta   90.00
_cell.angle_gamma   90.00
#
_symmetry.space_group_name_H-M   'P 1'
#
loop_
_entity.id
_entity.type
_entity.pdbx_description
1 polymer ?
#
loop_
_entity_poly.entity_id
_entity_poly.type
_entity_poly.pdbx_seq_one_letter_code
_entity_poly.pdbx_strand_id
1 'polypeptide(L)'
;MGRSSNNAQVRLRNLQLIRDTLKTMAWGTKNTLAEQTGLSVATCGNLLSVMLEKGEVIELSADRPSGGRPARRFQYNADYYHTLCLACEAGGAGEKARAGYTICDALGQTVKAGEAQLESPVRDGIEGLIAQALEAFPDIRAIGVGLPGVVAQGRVLSCDLVELQGLDLGGDWEKRFGAAVELCNDMNCCAYGYHQSAALPAGDTNAYLIFPQGGAGFGPGCGIVVEGKVISGSTHLAGEVGCLPYPGGLKKMLSDLEDAAGKIAAASFVIAAIVAVVNPAVVTVSGAGVAQADLEAVRAACEAYIPEGHMPALVYRADNRADYLRGLLALTQQRLRYPEGEGQPV
;
A
#
# COMPACT_ATOMS: atom_id res chain seq x y z
N MET A 1 38.78 -1.68 5.48
CA MET A 1 37.51 -1.81 4.72
C MET A 1 36.35 -0.92 5.21
N GLY A 2 36.48 -0.10 6.26
CA GLY A 2 35.34 0.66 6.84
C GLY A 2 35.04 2.08 6.29
N ARG A 3 35.96 2.75 5.57
CA ARG A 3 35.74 4.13 5.10
C ARG A 3 34.99 4.24 3.75
N SER A 4 35.11 3.25 2.86
CA SER A 4 34.44 3.28 1.54
C SER A 4 32.96 2.94 1.65
N SER A 5 32.58 2.00 2.53
CA SER A 5 31.20 1.61 2.80
C SER A 5 30.37 2.78 3.36
N ASN A 6 30.93 3.56 4.28
CA ASN A 6 30.25 4.72 4.87
C ASN A 6 29.96 5.84 3.83
N ASN A 7 30.92 6.11 2.94
CA ASN A 7 30.73 7.12 1.87
C ASN A 7 29.68 6.69 0.83
N ALA A 8 29.59 5.40 0.52
CA ALA A 8 28.58 4.88 -0.40
C ALA A 8 27.17 5.00 0.20
N GLN A 9 27.00 4.63 1.48
CA GLN A 9 25.73 4.75 2.20
C GLN A 9 25.27 6.22 2.31
N VAL A 10 26.18 7.13 2.67
CA VAL A 10 25.87 8.58 2.71
C VAL A 10 25.44 9.09 1.34
N ARG A 11 26.11 8.64 0.26
CA ARG A 11 25.74 9.03 -1.10
C ARG A 11 24.35 8.52 -1.49
N LEU A 12 24.02 7.28 -1.18
CA LEU A 12 22.69 6.70 -1.43
C LEU A 12 21.59 7.46 -0.68
N ARG A 13 21.81 7.75 0.61
CA ARG A 13 20.89 8.57 1.41
C ARG A 13 20.67 9.95 0.80
N ASN A 14 21.74 10.62 0.37
CA ASN A 14 21.64 11.95 -0.23
C ASN A 14 20.93 11.93 -1.60
N LEU A 15 21.13 10.88 -2.40
CA LEU A 15 20.34 10.66 -3.62
C LEU A 15 18.87 10.51 -3.29
N GLN A 16 18.53 9.71 -2.28
CA GLN A 16 17.15 9.49 -1.88
C GLN A 16 16.46 10.79 -1.43
N LEU A 17 17.15 11.64 -0.64
CA LEU A 17 16.64 12.97 -0.27
C LEU A 17 16.33 13.84 -1.50
N ILE A 18 17.21 13.85 -2.50
CA ILE A 18 16.98 14.62 -3.74
C ILE A 18 15.79 14.05 -4.53
N ARG A 19 15.67 12.72 -4.62
CA ARG A 19 14.51 12.07 -5.27
C ARG A 19 13.21 12.46 -4.60
N ASP A 20 13.12 12.28 -3.29
CA ASP A 20 11.90 12.55 -2.52
C ASP A 20 11.49 14.01 -2.66
N THR A 21 12.46 14.92 -2.57
CA THR A 21 12.23 16.35 -2.77
C THR A 21 11.77 16.68 -4.18
N LEU A 22 12.42 16.14 -5.23
CA LEU A 22 12.03 16.41 -6.61
C LEU A 22 10.66 15.84 -6.96
N LYS A 23 10.27 14.70 -6.38
CA LYS A 23 8.95 14.08 -6.62
C LYS A 23 7.79 14.89 -6.05
N THR A 24 8.04 15.76 -5.06
CA THR A 24 7.01 16.62 -4.46
C THR A 24 6.88 18.00 -5.11
N MET A 25 7.70 18.31 -6.13
CA MET A 25 7.69 19.61 -6.81
C MET A 25 7.61 19.45 -8.33
N ALA A 26 7.05 20.44 -9.02
CA ALA A 26 7.01 20.43 -10.49
C ALA A 26 8.42 20.53 -11.09
N TRP A 27 9.30 21.33 -10.49
CA TRP A 27 10.71 21.46 -10.84
C TRP A 27 11.47 22.13 -9.70
N GLY A 28 12.80 21.93 -9.67
CA GLY A 28 13.71 22.54 -8.70
C GLY A 28 14.99 23.07 -9.35
N THR A 29 15.72 23.91 -8.64
CA THR A 29 17.10 24.32 -8.98
C THR A 29 18.07 23.73 -7.95
N LYS A 30 19.39 23.82 -8.21
CA LYS A 30 20.40 23.38 -7.23
C LYS A 30 20.23 24.06 -5.86
N ASN A 31 19.79 25.33 -5.86
CA ASN A 31 19.62 26.11 -4.64
C ASN A 31 18.35 25.69 -3.88
N THR A 32 17.22 25.55 -4.58
CA THR A 32 15.97 25.14 -3.92
C THR A 32 16.09 23.71 -3.35
N LEU A 33 16.80 22.83 -4.04
CA LEU A 33 17.10 21.49 -3.52
C LEU A 33 18.02 21.54 -2.30
N ALA A 34 19.06 22.37 -2.31
CA ALA A 34 19.94 22.56 -1.15
C ALA A 34 19.16 23.07 0.07
N GLU A 35 18.27 24.05 -0.14
CA GLU A 35 17.39 24.61 0.89
C GLU A 35 16.45 23.55 1.49
N GLN A 36 15.76 22.76 0.65
CA GLN A 36 14.79 21.78 1.14
C GLN A 36 15.43 20.51 1.72
N THR A 37 16.58 20.07 1.18
CA THR A 37 17.25 18.84 1.63
C THR A 37 18.25 19.08 2.77
N GLY A 38 18.66 20.34 3.00
CA GLY A 38 19.77 20.68 3.90
C GLY A 38 21.16 20.30 3.37
N LEU A 39 21.27 19.84 2.13
CA LEU A 39 22.54 19.50 1.49
C LEU A 39 23.23 20.77 0.94
N SER A 40 24.56 20.70 0.73
CA SER A 40 25.26 21.81 0.07
C SER A 40 24.87 21.92 -1.41
N VAL A 41 24.87 23.14 -1.96
CA VAL A 41 24.61 23.40 -3.40
C VAL A 41 25.56 22.60 -4.30
N ALA A 42 26.82 22.43 -3.88
CA ALA A 42 27.81 21.62 -4.59
C ALA A 42 27.42 20.13 -4.60
N THR A 43 26.96 19.60 -3.46
CA THR A 43 26.47 18.22 -3.34
C THR A 43 25.26 17.99 -4.24
N CYS A 44 24.24 18.86 -4.16
CA CYS A 44 23.07 18.77 -5.04
C CYS A 44 23.47 18.82 -6.52
N GLY A 45 24.39 19.71 -6.89
CA GLY A 45 24.91 19.82 -8.25
C GLY A 45 25.56 18.54 -8.76
N ASN A 46 26.41 17.90 -7.95
CA ASN A 46 27.09 16.66 -8.33
C ASN A 46 26.13 15.47 -8.44
N LEU A 47 25.14 15.38 -7.56
CA LEU A 47 24.15 14.30 -7.60
C LEU A 47 23.17 14.47 -8.76
N LEU A 48 22.71 15.69 -9.03
CA LEU A 48 21.87 15.99 -10.20
C LEU A 48 22.58 15.65 -11.51
N SER A 49 23.88 15.93 -11.64
CA SER A 49 24.65 15.53 -12.82
C SER A 49 24.58 14.02 -13.06
N VAL A 50 24.74 13.21 -12.01
CA VAL A 50 24.63 11.75 -12.12
C VAL A 50 23.21 11.29 -12.44
N MET A 51 22.19 11.96 -11.90
CA MET A 51 20.78 11.64 -12.21
C MET A 51 20.42 12.01 -13.66
N LEU A 52 20.94 13.13 -14.18
CA LEU A 52 20.79 13.54 -15.59
C LEU A 52 21.45 12.55 -16.55
N GLU A 53 22.69 12.12 -16.25
CA GLU A 53 23.41 11.11 -17.05
C GLU A 53 22.65 9.79 -17.14
N LYS A 54 21.88 9.44 -16.11
CA LYS A 54 21.03 8.25 -16.06
C LYS A 54 19.63 8.46 -16.66
N GLY A 55 19.26 9.68 -17.02
CA GLY A 55 17.89 10.02 -17.43
C GLY A 55 16.86 9.97 -16.30
N GLU A 56 17.28 9.93 -15.04
CA GLU A 56 16.39 9.95 -13.85
C GLU A 56 15.81 11.34 -13.60
N VAL A 57 16.54 12.36 -14.03
CA VAL A 57 16.14 13.77 -13.99
C VAL A 57 16.27 14.32 -15.40
N ILE A 58 15.36 15.22 -15.77
CA ILE A 58 15.42 15.99 -17.01
C ILE A 58 15.69 17.47 -16.70
N GLU A 59 16.38 18.14 -17.61
CA GLU A 59 16.58 19.58 -17.55
C GLU A 59 15.50 20.29 -18.37
N LEU A 60 14.83 21.27 -17.75
CA LEU A 60 13.82 22.07 -18.41
C LEU A 60 14.45 23.28 -19.11
N SER A 61 13.95 23.59 -20.31
CA SER A 61 14.29 24.83 -21.01
C SER A 61 13.77 26.06 -20.28
N ALA A 62 14.48 27.18 -20.39
CA ALA A 62 14.08 28.43 -19.76
C ALA A 62 12.95 29.10 -20.55
N ASP A 63 11.76 29.21 -19.95
CA ASP A 63 10.69 30.07 -20.46
C ASP A 63 11.02 31.55 -20.16
N ARG A 64 11.59 32.21 -21.17
CA ARG A 64 11.99 33.63 -21.28
C ARG A 64 13.30 34.05 -20.58
N PRO A 65 14.12 34.88 -21.27
CA PRO A 65 15.28 35.52 -20.66
C PRO A 65 14.82 36.76 -19.87
N SER A 66 14.53 36.60 -18.57
CA SER A 66 14.59 37.74 -17.65
C SER A 66 16.06 37.96 -17.28
N GLY A 67 16.59 39.16 -17.51
CA GLY A 67 18.02 39.50 -17.41
C GLY A 67 18.78 38.80 -16.27
N GLY A 68 19.92 38.20 -16.63
CA GLY A 68 20.73 37.30 -15.80
C GLY A 68 20.95 35.95 -16.50
N ARG A 69 21.93 35.13 -16.06
CA ARG A 69 22.05 33.74 -16.53
C ARG A 69 20.93 32.93 -15.86
N PRO A 70 19.91 32.44 -16.59
CA PRO A 70 18.81 31.73 -15.96
C PRO A 70 19.32 30.48 -15.22
N ALA A 71 18.84 30.27 -13.99
CA ALA A 71 19.19 29.09 -13.21
C ALA A 71 18.62 27.85 -13.90
N ARG A 72 19.45 26.81 -14.06
CA ARG A 72 19.05 25.52 -14.62
C ARG A 72 17.94 24.90 -13.76
N ARG A 73 16.86 24.46 -14.39
CA ARG A 73 15.69 23.83 -13.76
C ARG A 73 15.70 22.33 -14.03
N PHE A 74 15.43 21.56 -12.99
CA PHE A 74 15.47 20.10 -13.01
C PHE A 74 14.12 19.56 -12.59
N GLN A 75 13.62 18.57 -13.32
CA GLN A 75 12.39 17.86 -13.01
C GLN A 75 12.70 16.36 -12.93
N TYR A 76 12.05 15.66 -12.00
CA TYR A 76 12.14 14.20 -11.96
C TYR A 76 11.49 13.62 -13.21
N ASN A 77 12.17 12.70 -13.89
CA ASN A 77 11.62 12.07 -15.09
C ASN A 77 10.52 11.08 -14.70
N ALA A 78 9.26 11.41 -14.99
CA ALA A 78 8.11 10.56 -14.70
C ALA A 78 8.25 9.18 -15.39
N ASP A 79 8.76 9.16 -16.61
CA ASP A 79 8.94 7.93 -17.40
C ASP A 79 10.22 7.16 -17.03
N TYR A 80 10.95 7.56 -15.98
CA TYR A 80 12.21 6.90 -15.61
C TYR A 80 12.05 5.41 -15.29
N TYR A 81 10.90 5.04 -14.72
CA TYR A 81 10.49 3.66 -14.53
C TYR A 81 8.98 3.59 -14.36
N HIS A 82 8.43 2.40 -14.55
CA HIS A 82 7.04 2.10 -14.26
C HIS A 82 6.90 1.12 -13.08
N THR A 83 5.74 1.14 -12.45
CA THR A 83 5.34 0.19 -11.41
C THR A 83 4.04 -0.47 -11.83
N LEU A 84 3.98 -1.79 -11.84
CA LEU A 84 2.75 -2.55 -12.03
C LEU A 84 2.16 -2.88 -10.66
N CYS A 85 0.85 -2.66 -10.48
CA CYS A 85 0.10 -3.08 -9.32
C CYS A 85 -1.04 -3.98 -9.78
N LEU A 86 -1.14 -5.18 -9.21
CA LEU A 86 -2.20 -6.15 -9.42
C LEU A 86 -2.95 -6.33 -8.10
N ALA A 87 -4.16 -5.78 -8.01
CA ALA A 87 -5.08 -6.01 -6.91
C ALA A 87 -5.91 -7.26 -7.24
N CYS A 88 -5.48 -8.42 -6.75
CA CYS A 88 -6.19 -9.67 -6.95
C CYS A 88 -7.31 -9.83 -5.93
N GLU A 89 -8.43 -10.38 -6.38
CA GLU A 89 -9.60 -10.64 -5.57
C GLU A 89 -10.11 -12.04 -5.90
N ALA A 90 -10.45 -12.80 -4.85
CA ALA A 90 -11.14 -14.06 -5.03
C ALA A 90 -12.55 -13.79 -5.56
N GLY A 91 -13.00 -14.62 -6.49
CA GLY A 91 -14.41 -14.63 -6.89
C GLY A 91 -15.28 -15.14 -5.73
N GLY A 92 -16.54 -14.70 -5.68
CA GLY A 92 -17.52 -15.34 -4.81
C GLY A 92 -17.76 -16.81 -5.20
N ALA A 93 -18.66 -17.50 -4.49
CA ALA A 93 -18.96 -18.90 -4.77
C ALA A 93 -19.40 -19.13 -6.23
N GLY A 94 -18.54 -19.79 -7.03
CA GLY A 94 -18.77 -20.07 -8.45
C GLY A 94 -18.34 -18.97 -9.42
N GLU A 95 -17.80 -17.85 -8.92
CA GLU A 95 -17.23 -16.79 -9.74
C GLU A 95 -15.72 -16.99 -9.96
N LYS A 96 -15.22 -16.54 -11.13
CA LYS A 96 -13.79 -16.53 -11.40
C LYS A 96 -13.10 -15.44 -10.59
N ALA A 97 -11.86 -15.70 -10.18
CA ALA A 97 -10.99 -14.67 -9.61
C ALA A 97 -10.78 -13.52 -10.60
N ARG A 98 -10.51 -12.33 -10.08
CA ARG A 98 -10.26 -11.12 -10.87
C ARG A 98 -9.02 -10.40 -10.40
N ALA A 99 -8.40 -9.62 -11.29
CA ALA A 99 -7.35 -8.69 -10.95
C ALA A 99 -7.66 -7.32 -11.55
N GLY A 100 -7.69 -6.29 -10.70
CA GLY A 100 -7.51 -4.91 -11.14
C GLY A 100 -6.02 -4.68 -11.39
N TYR A 101 -5.64 -4.22 -12.58
CA TYR A 101 -4.26 -3.86 -12.87
C TYR A 101 -4.13 -2.35 -13.02
N THR A 102 -3.02 -1.79 -12.53
CA THR A 102 -2.66 -0.38 -12.67
C THR A 102 -1.17 -0.27 -12.93
N ILE A 103 -0.80 0.46 -13.97
CA ILE A 103 0.57 0.82 -14.32
C ILE A 103 0.74 2.29 -13.97
N CYS A 104 1.71 2.57 -13.11
CA CYS A 104 2.03 3.92 -12.67
C CYS A 104 3.42 4.33 -13.14
N ASP A 105 3.59 5.62 -13.41
CA ASP A 105 4.89 6.22 -13.66
C ASP A 105 5.72 6.33 -12.36
N ALA A 106 6.94 6.88 -12.45
CA ALA A 106 7.83 7.02 -11.31
C ALA A 106 7.38 8.09 -10.29
N LEU A 107 6.43 8.96 -10.65
CA LEU A 107 5.76 9.91 -9.76
C LEU A 107 4.50 9.32 -9.11
N GLY A 108 4.12 8.09 -9.48
CA GLY A 108 2.94 7.40 -8.97
C GLY A 108 1.64 7.80 -9.68
N GLN A 109 1.71 8.47 -10.83
CA GLN A 109 0.54 8.76 -11.64
C GLN A 109 0.16 7.55 -12.48
N THR A 110 -1.14 7.25 -12.55
CA THR A 110 -1.64 6.15 -13.36
C THR A 110 -1.49 6.45 -14.86
N VAL A 111 -0.74 5.61 -15.57
CA VAL A 111 -0.57 5.65 -17.02
C VAL A 111 -1.59 4.74 -17.71
N LYS A 112 -1.85 3.57 -17.13
CA LYS A 112 -2.82 2.60 -17.65
C LYS A 112 -3.48 1.86 -16.50
N ALA A 113 -4.77 1.59 -16.60
CA ALA A 113 -5.48 0.73 -15.65
C ALA A 113 -6.55 -0.09 -16.37
N GLY A 114 -6.95 -1.17 -15.75
CA GLY A 114 -8.04 -2.01 -16.23
C GLY A 114 -8.32 -3.15 -15.28
N GLU A 115 -9.14 -4.08 -15.76
CA GLU A 115 -9.49 -5.30 -15.03
C GLU A 115 -9.36 -6.50 -15.95
N ALA A 116 -9.04 -7.63 -15.36
CA ALA A 116 -8.99 -8.91 -16.04
C ALA A 116 -9.59 -10.01 -15.16
N GLN A 117 -10.29 -10.94 -15.79
CA GLN A 117 -10.61 -12.21 -15.16
C GLN A 117 -9.36 -13.10 -15.17
N LEU A 118 -9.10 -13.77 -14.07
CA LEU A 118 -8.00 -14.72 -13.94
C LEU A 118 -8.53 -16.11 -14.26
N GLU A 119 -7.97 -16.74 -15.28
CA GLU A 119 -8.25 -18.14 -15.58
C GLU A 119 -7.55 -19.05 -14.59
N SER A 120 -8.02 -20.30 -14.45
CA SER A 120 -7.32 -21.31 -13.65
C SER A 120 -6.23 -21.98 -14.52
N PRO A 121 -5.01 -22.19 -14.00
CA PRO A 121 -4.53 -21.75 -12.67
C PRO A 121 -4.43 -20.22 -12.58
N VAL A 122 -4.98 -19.63 -11.51
CA VAL A 122 -4.91 -18.20 -11.18
C VAL A 122 -3.47 -17.69 -11.24
N ARG A 123 -2.51 -18.50 -10.78
CA ARG A 123 -1.07 -18.20 -10.92
C ARG A 123 -0.70 -17.85 -12.37
N ASP A 124 -1.08 -18.68 -13.33
CA ASP A 124 -0.75 -18.50 -14.74
C ASP A 124 -1.43 -17.25 -15.31
N GLY A 125 -2.67 -16.97 -14.86
CA GLY A 125 -3.38 -15.73 -15.18
C GLY A 125 -2.63 -14.48 -14.72
N ILE A 126 -2.14 -14.47 -13.47
CA ILE A 126 -1.34 -13.37 -12.92
C ILE A 126 -0.02 -13.22 -13.71
N GLU A 127 0.68 -14.32 -13.95
CA GLU A 127 1.94 -14.32 -14.71
C GLU A 127 1.74 -13.81 -16.15
N GLY A 128 0.61 -14.16 -16.79
CA GLY A 128 0.24 -13.66 -18.10
C GLY A 128 0.00 -12.14 -18.12
N LEU A 129 -0.66 -11.59 -17.10
CA LEU A 129 -0.85 -10.14 -16.95
C LEU A 129 0.48 -9.42 -16.74
N ILE A 130 1.37 -9.99 -15.92
CA ILE A 130 2.72 -9.44 -15.71
C ILE A 130 3.49 -9.41 -17.02
N ALA A 131 3.51 -10.53 -17.77
CA ALA A 131 4.22 -10.62 -19.04
C ALA A 131 3.69 -9.60 -20.07
N GLN A 132 2.37 -9.47 -20.21
CA GLN A 132 1.76 -8.48 -21.11
C GLN A 132 2.08 -7.04 -20.69
N ALA A 133 2.10 -6.76 -19.39
CA ALA A 133 2.47 -5.45 -18.89
C ALA A 133 3.94 -5.12 -19.17
N LEU A 134 4.86 -6.06 -18.97
CA LEU A 134 6.29 -5.90 -19.27
C LEU A 134 6.57 -5.73 -20.77
N GLU A 135 5.81 -6.41 -21.63
CA GLU A 135 5.91 -6.23 -23.08
C GLU A 135 5.47 -4.81 -23.49
N ALA A 136 4.37 -4.31 -22.91
CA ALA A 136 3.87 -2.98 -23.20
C ALA A 136 4.67 -1.84 -22.51
N PHE A 137 5.27 -2.12 -21.34
CA PHE A 137 6.03 -1.18 -20.53
C PHE A 137 7.35 -1.84 -20.06
N PRO A 138 8.38 -1.88 -20.92
CA PRO A 138 9.66 -2.55 -20.63
C PRO A 138 10.42 -1.95 -19.43
N ASP A 139 10.12 -0.70 -19.06
CA ASP A 139 10.73 -0.01 -17.91
C ASP A 139 10.00 -0.28 -16.58
N ILE A 140 9.10 -1.26 -16.50
CA ILE A 140 8.57 -1.71 -15.21
C ILE A 140 9.72 -2.27 -14.37
N ARG A 141 9.98 -1.63 -13.22
CA ARG A 141 11.05 -2.05 -12.28
C ARG A 141 10.51 -2.70 -11.01
N ALA A 142 9.22 -2.53 -10.74
CA ALA A 142 8.57 -3.15 -9.60
C ALA A 142 7.15 -3.62 -9.92
N ILE A 143 6.78 -4.74 -9.30
CA ILE A 143 5.49 -5.40 -9.44
C ILE A 143 4.92 -5.62 -8.04
N GLY A 144 3.79 -4.99 -7.75
CA GLY A 144 3.01 -5.20 -6.56
C GLY A 144 1.89 -6.17 -6.84
N VAL A 145 1.75 -7.22 -6.03
CA VAL A 145 0.62 -8.15 -6.11
C VAL A 145 -0.08 -8.19 -4.76
N GLY A 146 -1.25 -7.56 -4.70
CA GLY A 146 -2.13 -7.61 -3.55
C GLY A 146 -2.98 -8.88 -3.60
N LEU A 147 -3.05 -9.60 -2.48
CA LEU A 147 -3.75 -10.88 -2.36
C LEU A 147 -4.72 -10.85 -1.16
N PRO A 148 -5.90 -11.47 -1.28
CA PRO A 148 -6.83 -11.67 -0.17
C PRO A 148 -6.29 -12.79 0.73
N GLY A 149 -5.37 -12.45 1.62
CA GLY A 149 -4.69 -13.43 2.44
C GLY A 149 -3.42 -12.94 3.12
N VAL A 150 -2.77 -13.86 3.83
CA VAL A 150 -1.56 -13.62 4.62
C VAL A 150 -0.33 -13.91 3.78
N VAL A 151 0.55 -12.91 3.65
CA VAL A 151 1.83 -13.01 2.93
C VAL A 151 2.99 -12.61 3.83
N ALA A 152 4.14 -13.26 3.63
CA ALA A 152 5.35 -13.02 4.39
C ALA A 152 6.59 -13.37 3.57
N GLN A 153 7.55 -12.45 3.46
CA GLN A 153 8.86 -12.70 2.84
C GLN A 153 8.74 -13.34 1.45
N GLY A 154 7.89 -12.78 0.59
CA GLY A 154 7.64 -13.30 -0.76
C GLY A 154 6.79 -14.59 -0.82
N ARG A 155 6.39 -15.17 0.32
CA ARG A 155 5.57 -16.38 0.39
C ARG A 155 4.11 -16.08 0.72
N VAL A 156 3.21 -16.82 0.09
CA VAL A 156 1.78 -16.85 0.44
C VAL A 156 1.56 -17.88 1.56
N LEU A 157 1.21 -17.43 2.77
CA LEU A 157 0.99 -18.31 3.92
C LEU A 157 -0.44 -18.87 3.96
N SER A 158 -1.41 -18.02 3.67
CA SER A 158 -2.84 -18.34 3.54
C SER A 158 -3.46 -17.38 2.54
N CYS A 159 -4.40 -17.83 1.72
CA CYS A 159 -5.04 -16.99 0.70
C CYS A 159 -6.37 -17.60 0.28
N ASP A 160 -7.36 -16.76 0.01
CA ASP A 160 -8.65 -17.20 -0.55
C ASP A 160 -8.48 -17.73 -1.98
N LEU A 161 -7.42 -17.32 -2.68
CA LEU A 161 -6.93 -17.96 -3.90
C LEU A 161 -6.09 -19.20 -3.51
N VAL A 162 -6.78 -20.25 -3.08
CA VAL A 162 -6.19 -21.43 -2.40
C VAL A 162 -5.01 -22.06 -3.15
N GLU A 163 -5.03 -22.05 -4.48
CA GLU A 163 -3.94 -22.60 -5.32
C GLU A 163 -2.59 -21.86 -5.17
N LEU A 164 -2.60 -20.63 -4.65
CA LEU A 164 -1.39 -19.86 -4.40
C LEU A 164 -0.75 -20.18 -3.05
N GLN A 165 -1.49 -20.84 -2.14
CA GLN A 165 -1.05 -21.06 -0.76
C GLN A 165 0.21 -21.95 -0.69
N GLY A 166 1.18 -21.50 0.10
CA GLY A 166 2.45 -22.19 0.31
C GLY A 166 3.53 -21.87 -0.72
N LEU A 167 3.21 -21.15 -1.80
CA LEU A 167 4.14 -20.78 -2.85
C LEU A 167 5.00 -19.57 -2.45
N ASP A 168 6.28 -19.62 -2.81
CA ASP A 168 7.19 -18.46 -2.80
C ASP A 168 7.08 -17.75 -4.17
N LEU A 169 6.09 -16.88 -4.29
CA LEU A 169 5.83 -16.15 -5.54
C LEU A 169 6.76 -14.95 -5.69
N GLY A 170 7.12 -14.28 -4.59
CA GLY A 170 8.01 -13.12 -4.61
C GLY A 170 9.37 -13.49 -5.20
N GLY A 171 10.07 -14.47 -4.62
CA GLY A 171 11.40 -14.86 -5.08
C GLY A 171 11.40 -15.53 -6.46
N ASP A 172 10.33 -16.24 -6.81
CA ASP A 172 10.17 -16.85 -8.13
C ASP A 172 9.94 -15.80 -9.22
N TRP A 173 8.99 -14.88 -8.99
CA TRP A 173 8.65 -13.83 -9.93
C TRP A 173 9.75 -12.77 -10.07
N GLU A 174 10.51 -12.45 -9.01
CA GLU A 174 11.70 -11.59 -9.13
C GLU A 174 12.72 -12.19 -10.11
N LYS A 175 13.02 -13.49 -9.98
CA LYS A 175 13.96 -14.19 -10.87
C LYS A 175 13.43 -14.29 -12.30
N ARG A 176 12.14 -14.56 -12.44
CA ARG A 176 11.50 -14.79 -13.75
C ARG A 176 11.33 -13.50 -14.56
N PHE A 177 10.94 -12.41 -13.90
CA PHE A 177 10.58 -11.16 -14.57
C PHE A 177 11.65 -10.08 -14.49
N GLY A 178 12.68 -10.25 -13.64
CA GLY A 178 13.78 -9.29 -13.53
C GLY A 178 13.38 -7.94 -12.94
N ALA A 179 12.26 -7.89 -12.21
CA ALA A 179 11.73 -6.72 -11.52
C ALA A 179 11.57 -7.04 -10.04
N ALA A 180 11.64 -6.03 -9.17
CA ALA A 180 11.36 -6.21 -7.75
C ALA A 180 9.88 -6.63 -7.56
N VAL A 181 9.61 -7.59 -6.69
CA VAL A 181 8.23 -8.06 -6.44
C VAL A 181 7.87 -7.85 -4.99
N GLU A 182 6.73 -7.21 -4.77
CA GLU A 182 6.14 -7.03 -3.44
C GLU A 182 4.80 -7.75 -3.39
N LEU A 183 4.68 -8.76 -2.54
CA LEU A 183 3.40 -9.38 -2.22
C LEU A 183 2.80 -8.67 -1.01
N CYS A 184 1.55 -8.22 -1.14
CA CYS A 184 0.87 -7.52 -0.06
C CYS A 184 -0.43 -8.21 0.33
N ASN A 185 -0.76 -8.17 1.63
CA ASN A 185 -2.11 -8.41 2.12
C ASN A 185 -3.00 -7.22 1.74
N ASP A 186 -4.20 -7.50 1.22
CA ASP A 186 -5.17 -6.51 0.74
C ASP A 186 -5.65 -5.54 1.83
N MET A 187 -5.95 -6.04 3.02
CA MET A 187 -6.38 -5.23 4.16
C MET A 187 -5.28 -4.29 4.66
N ASN A 188 -4.03 -4.77 4.69
CA ASN A 188 -2.85 -3.98 5.00
C ASN A 188 -2.64 -2.88 3.95
N CYS A 189 -2.86 -3.18 2.67
CA CYS A 189 -2.85 -2.16 1.63
C CYS A 189 -3.96 -1.12 1.87
N CYS A 190 -5.19 -1.54 2.17
CA CYS A 190 -6.29 -0.62 2.44
C CYS A 190 -5.96 0.33 3.61
N ALA A 191 -5.46 -0.22 4.72
CA ALA A 191 -5.10 0.57 5.89
C ALA A 191 -3.96 1.55 5.60
N TYR A 192 -2.92 1.12 4.87
CA TYR A 192 -1.79 1.95 4.51
C TYR A 192 -2.14 3.01 3.46
N GLY A 193 -3.01 2.69 2.51
CA GLY A 193 -3.53 3.63 1.53
C GLY A 193 -4.40 4.69 2.18
N TYR A 194 -5.27 4.31 3.12
CA TYR A 194 -6.07 5.27 3.89
C TYR A 194 -5.18 6.20 4.72
N HIS A 195 -4.17 5.67 5.40
CA HIS A 195 -3.22 6.47 6.18
C HIS A 195 -2.59 7.59 5.33
N GLN A 196 -2.20 7.26 4.10
CA GLN A 196 -1.65 8.22 3.15
C GLN A 196 -2.69 9.18 2.58
N SER A 197 -3.88 8.68 2.18
CA SER A 197 -4.91 9.50 1.54
C SER A 197 -5.53 10.51 2.49
N ALA A 198 -5.66 10.15 3.77
CA ALA A 198 -6.10 11.04 4.84
C ALA A 198 -4.97 11.93 5.39
N ALA A 199 -3.73 11.78 4.91
CA ALA A 199 -2.55 12.49 5.38
C ALA A 199 -2.41 12.45 6.92
N LEU A 200 -2.65 11.27 7.51
CA LEU A 200 -2.55 11.11 8.94
C LEU A 200 -1.11 11.39 9.40
N PRO A 201 -0.92 12.06 10.55
CA PRO A 201 0.38 12.17 11.18
C PRO A 201 0.99 10.79 11.37
N ALA A 202 2.31 10.67 11.19
CA ALA A 202 2.98 9.38 11.34
C ALA A 202 2.68 8.74 12.70
N GLY A 203 2.63 9.52 13.78
CA GLY A 203 2.33 9.03 15.14
C GLY A 203 0.89 8.55 15.37
N ASP A 204 -0.03 8.79 14.43
CA ASP A 204 -1.42 8.37 14.57
C ASP A 204 -1.59 6.92 14.11
N THR A 205 -2.31 6.14 14.92
CA THR A 205 -2.71 4.78 14.59
C THR A 205 -4.04 4.80 13.84
N ASN A 206 -4.17 4.01 12.77
CA ASN A 206 -5.47 3.75 12.13
C ASN A 206 -5.70 2.27 11.88
N ALA A 207 -6.97 1.86 11.91
CA ALA A 207 -7.40 0.53 11.51
C ALA A 207 -8.39 0.63 10.33
N TYR A 208 -8.34 -0.35 9.43
CA TYR A 208 -9.25 -0.44 8.30
C TYR A 208 -9.97 -1.79 8.38
N LEU A 209 -11.29 -1.76 8.53
CA LEU A 209 -12.15 -2.93 8.67
C LEU A 209 -13.02 -3.11 7.42
N ILE A 210 -13.09 -4.35 6.94
CA ILE A 210 -14.08 -4.76 5.94
C ILE A 210 -15.00 -5.80 6.57
N PHE A 211 -16.30 -5.53 6.49
CA PHE A 211 -17.35 -6.48 6.85
C PHE A 211 -18.04 -6.99 5.59
N PRO A 212 -17.85 -8.26 5.19
CA PRO A 212 -18.54 -8.84 4.06
C PRO A 212 -20.03 -9.07 4.34
N GLN A 213 -20.82 -9.27 3.29
CA GLN A 213 -22.24 -9.66 3.38
C GLN A 213 -22.48 -10.93 2.55
N GLY A 214 -23.46 -11.75 2.95
CA GLY A 214 -24.12 -12.73 2.07
C GLY A 214 -23.28 -13.92 1.65
N GLY A 215 -22.69 -14.64 2.61
CA GLY A 215 -21.99 -15.90 2.31
C GLY A 215 -20.83 -15.76 1.34
N ALA A 216 -20.16 -14.60 1.30
CA ALA A 216 -19.06 -14.26 0.38
C ALA A 216 -17.87 -15.25 0.41
N GLY A 217 -17.86 -16.21 1.33
CA GLY A 217 -16.85 -17.25 1.45
C GLY A 217 -15.65 -16.86 2.32
N PHE A 218 -15.54 -15.58 2.67
CA PHE A 218 -14.47 -15.02 3.51
C PHE A 218 -15.02 -14.24 4.71
N GLY A 219 -14.17 -14.12 5.74
CA GLY A 219 -14.46 -13.43 6.99
C GLY A 219 -14.31 -11.91 6.92
N PRO A 220 -14.63 -11.17 7.99
CA PRO A 220 -14.20 -9.79 8.12
C PRO A 220 -12.67 -9.69 8.17
N GLY A 221 -12.13 -8.64 7.57
CA GLY A 221 -10.69 -8.37 7.50
C GLY A 221 -10.32 -7.08 8.21
N CYS A 222 -9.09 -7.00 8.73
CA CYS A 222 -8.53 -5.77 9.31
C CYS A 222 -7.09 -5.54 8.89
N GLY A 223 -6.77 -4.32 8.49
CA GLY A 223 -5.39 -3.83 8.39
C GLY A 223 -5.14 -2.76 9.44
N ILE A 224 -3.95 -2.73 10.02
CA ILE A 224 -3.58 -1.80 11.11
C ILE A 224 -2.29 -1.09 10.74
N VAL A 225 -2.28 0.23 10.90
CA VAL A 225 -1.09 1.08 10.76
C VAL A 225 -0.81 1.75 12.09
N VAL A 226 0.41 1.60 12.58
CA VAL A 226 0.94 2.25 13.80
C VAL A 226 2.24 2.93 13.44
N GLU A 227 2.43 4.19 13.84
CA GLU A 227 3.65 4.95 13.53
C GLU A 227 3.97 5.01 12.02
N GLY A 228 2.93 5.08 11.18
CA GLY A 228 3.05 5.08 9.72
C GLY A 228 3.53 3.75 9.14
N LYS A 229 3.46 2.64 9.90
CA LYS A 229 3.87 1.29 9.48
C LYS A 229 2.74 0.29 9.63
N VAL A 230 2.60 -0.58 8.64
CA VAL A 230 1.69 -1.72 8.71
C VAL A 230 2.16 -2.67 9.81
N ILE A 231 1.24 -3.09 10.67
CA ILE A 231 1.50 -4.09 11.71
C ILE A 231 1.02 -5.46 11.23
N SER A 232 1.97 -6.34 10.93
CA SER A 232 1.68 -7.74 10.55
C SER A 232 1.72 -8.70 11.76
N GLY A 233 2.45 -8.36 12.82
CA GLY A 233 2.69 -9.26 13.97
C GLY A 233 3.71 -10.36 13.68
N SER A 234 4.07 -11.15 14.68
CA SER A 234 5.19 -12.11 14.62
C SER A 234 4.98 -13.28 13.65
N THR A 235 3.74 -13.70 13.47
CA THR A 235 3.35 -14.78 12.55
C THR A 235 2.38 -14.28 11.47
N HIS A 236 2.39 -12.97 11.20
CA HIS A 236 1.53 -12.33 10.20
C HIS A 236 0.00 -12.45 10.47
N LEU A 237 -0.39 -12.59 11.75
CA LEU A 237 -1.79 -12.76 12.18
C LEU A 237 -2.44 -11.46 12.68
N ALA A 238 -1.69 -10.35 12.79
CA ALA A 238 -2.27 -9.10 13.27
C ALA A 238 -3.36 -8.62 12.29
N GLY A 239 -4.53 -8.26 12.81
CA GLY A 239 -5.67 -7.84 12.00
C GLY A 239 -6.59 -8.97 11.52
N GLU A 240 -6.27 -10.24 11.83
CA GLU A 240 -7.17 -11.37 11.55
C GLU A 240 -8.36 -11.40 12.53
N VAL A 241 -9.29 -10.46 12.36
CA VAL A 241 -10.44 -10.25 13.25
C VAL A 241 -11.42 -11.42 13.22
N GLY A 242 -11.37 -12.28 12.19
CA GLY A 242 -12.08 -13.55 12.17
C GLY A 242 -11.61 -14.55 13.24
N CYS A 243 -10.41 -14.35 13.82
CA CYS A 243 -9.90 -15.15 14.95
C CYS A 243 -10.35 -14.64 16.31
N LEU A 244 -11.08 -13.52 16.39
CA LEU A 244 -11.59 -13.03 17.67
C LEU A 244 -12.57 -14.04 18.29
N PRO A 245 -12.58 -14.19 19.63
CA PRO A 245 -13.45 -15.13 20.34
C PRO A 245 -14.89 -14.60 20.43
N TYR A 246 -15.50 -14.28 19.27
CA TYR A 246 -16.87 -13.82 19.19
C TYR A 246 -17.82 -14.90 19.75
N PRO A 247 -18.85 -14.55 20.55
CA PRO A 247 -19.80 -15.52 21.06
C PRO A 247 -20.45 -16.33 19.93
N GLY A 248 -20.23 -17.65 19.92
CA GLY A 248 -20.67 -18.55 18.84
C GLY A 248 -19.71 -18.69 17.66
N GLY A 249 -18.54 -18.04 17.71
CA GLY A 249 -17.46 -18.13 16.73
C GLY A 249 -17.71 -17.36 15.43
N LEU A 250 -16.78 -17.50 14.47
CA LEU A 250 -16.82 -16.80 13.17
C LEU A 250 -18.13 -17.05 12.40
N LYS A 251 -18.65 -18.28 12.40
CA LYS A 251 -19.92 -18.61 11.73
C LYS A 251 -21.09 -17.78 12.27
N LYS A 252 -21.13 -17.57 13.59
CA LYS A 252 -22.16 -16.75 14.22
C LYS A 252 -21.96 -15.27 13.89
N MET A 253 -20.72 -14.78 13.89
CA MET A 253 -20.40 -13.41 13.48
C MET A 253 -20.89 -13.12 12.04
N LEU A 254 -20.60 -14.03 11.10
CA LEU A 254 -21.04 -13.89 9.71
C LEU A 254 -22.57 -13.91 9.60
N SER A 255 -23.24 -14.80 10.33
CA SER A 255 -24.71 -14.81 10.38
C SER A 255 -25.29 -13.53 10.99
N ASP A 256 -24.62 -12.94 11.96
CA ASP A 256 -25.06 -11.69 12.60
C ASP A 256 -24.94 -10.50 11.65
N LEU A 257 -23.91 -10.47 10.80
CA LEU A 257 -23.75 -9.43 9.78
C LEU A 257 -24.89 -9.39 8.75
N GLU A 258 -25.69 -10.46 8.64
CA GLU A 258 -26.88 -10.51 7.77
C GLU A 258 -28.14 -9.96 8.44
N ASP A 259 -28.14 -9.81 9.77
CA ASP A 259 -29.26 -9.28 10.55
C ASP A 259 -29.06 -7.80 10.92
N ALA A 260 -30.16 -7.04 11.00
CA ALA A 260 -30.11 -5.62 11.28
C ALA A 260 -29.55 -5.28 12.67
N ALA A 261 -29.89 -6.05 13.70
CA ALA A 261 -29.35 -5.87 15.05
C ALA A 261 -28.02 -6.61 15.22
N GLY A 262 -27.91 -7.81 14.62
CA GLY A 262 -26.70 -8.63 14.64
C GLY A 262 -25.47 -7.89 14.11
N LYS A 263 -25.58 -7.17 12.99
CA LYS A 263 -24.43 -6.46 12.40
C LYS A 263 -23.88 -5.37 13.31
N ILE A 264 -24.73 -4.71 14.08
CA ILE A 264 -24.32 -3.70 15.08
C ILE A 264 -23.53 -4.37 16.21
N ALA A 265 -24.01 -5.51 16.70
CA ALA A 265 -23.32 -6.28 17.75
C ALA A 265 -21.96 -6.82 17.25
N ALA A 266 -21.91 -7.38 16.05
CA ALA A 266 -20.68 -7.90 15.45
C ALA A 266 -19.66 -6.79 15.22
N ALA A 267 -20.06 -5.69 14.58
CA ALA A 267 -19.17 -4.57 14.28
C ALA A 267 -18.64 -3.88 15.54
N SER A 268 -19.52 -3.60 16.52
CA SER A 268 -19.12 -2.97 17.79
C SER A 268 -18.18 -3.84 18.60
N PHE A 269 -18.39 -5.17 18.61
CA PHE A 269 -17.46 -6.11 19.25
C PHE A 269 -16.06 -6.05 18.63
N VAL A 270 -15.97 -6.11 17.29
CA VAL A 270 -14.68 -6.05 16.58
C VAL A 270 -13.99 -4.70 16.82
N ILE A 271 -14.72 -3.60 16.69
CA ILE A 271 -14.19 -2.24 16.89
C ILE A 271 -13.69 -2.08 18.33
N ALA A 272 -14.46 -2.49 19.33
CA ALA A 272 -14.05 -2.41 20.74
C ALA A 272 -12.78 -3.24 21.01
N ALA A 273 -12.66 -4.43 20.40
CA ALA A 273 -11.45 -5.23 20.52
C ALA A 273 -10.22 -4.53 19.92
N ILE A 274 -10.36 -3.94 18.72
CA ILE A 274 -9.27 -3.17 18.09
C ILE A 274 -8.89 -1.96 18.95
N VAL A 275 -9.87 -1.20 19.44
CA VAL A 275 -9.61 -0.02 20.29
C VAL A 275 -8.89 -0.41 21.58
N ALA A 276 -9.30 -1.50 22.23
CA ALA A 276 -8.66 -1.96 23.46
C ALA A 276 -7.19 -2.38 23.28
N VAL A 277 -6.80 -2.84 22.09
CA VAL A 277 -5.46 -3.39 21.83
C VAL A 277 -4.51 -2.35 21.21
N VAL A 278 -4.98 -1.57 20.23
CA VAL A 278 -4.12 -0.64 19.47
C VAL A 278 -4.53 0.83 19.60
N ASN A 279 -5.69 1.12 20.19
CA ASN A 279 -6.21 2.47 20.41
C ASN A 279 -6.04 3.40 19.19
N PRO A 280 -6.67 3.09 18.05
CA PRO A 280 -6.53 3.88 16.84
C PRO A 280 -7.19 5.26 17.00
N ALA A 281 -6.65 6.28 16.35
CA ALA A 281 -7.32 7.57 16.20
C ALA A 281 -8.53 7.46 15.24
N VAL A 282 -8.42 6.60 14.23
CA VAL A 282 -9.43 6.40 13.18
C VAL A 282 -9.67 4.90 12.93
N VAL A 283 -10.93 4.52 12.84
CA VAL A 283 -11.35 3.21 12.31
C VAL A 283 -12.15 3.44 11.03
N THR A 284 -11.58 3.03 9.91
CA THR A 284 -12.27 3.03 8.62
C THR A 284 -13.10 1.76 8.52
N VAL A 285 -14.37 1.88 8.14
CA VAL A 285 -15.31 0.77 7.97
C VAL A 285 -15.76 0.73 6.52
N SER A 286 -15.73 -0.47 5.93
CA SER A 286 -16.06 -0.70 4.53
C SER A 286 -16.74 -2.07 4.37
N GLY A 287 -17.28 -2.32 3.17
CA GLY A 287 -17.94 -3.57 2.83
C GLY A 287 -19.46 -3.53 3.06
N ALA A 288 -20.17 -4.47 2.44
CA ALA A 288 -21.63 -4.48 2.40
C ALA A 288 -22.28 -4.93 3.73
N GLY A 289 -21.54 -5.56 4.64
CA GLY A 289 -22.07 -6.07 5.91
C GLY A 289 -22.38 -4.98 6.93
N VAL A 290 -21.74 -3.80 6.82
CA VAL A 290 -21.97 -2.64 7.69
C VAL A 290 -21.99 -1.39 6.82
N ALA A 291 -23.15 -0.76 6.68
CA ALA A 291 -23.31 0.41 5.84
C ALA A 291 -23.05 1.72 6.61
N GLN A 292 -22.91 2.84 5.88
CA GLN A 292 -22.75 4.17 6.50
C GLN A 292 -23.85 4.49 7.52
N ALA A 293 -25.10 4.13 7.21
CA ALA A 293 -26.26 4.37 8.08
C ALA A 293 -26.18 3.60 9.41
N ASP A 294 -25.37 2.55 9.48
CA ASP A 294 -25.21 1.73 10.68
C ASP A 294 -24.18 2.33 11.67
N LEU A 295 -23.29 3.22 11.20
CA LEU A 295 -22.14 3.68 12.01
C LEU A 295 -22.53 4.41 13.28
N GLU A 296 -23.63 5.16 13.30
CA GLU A 296 -24.10 5.83 14.50
C GLU A 296 -24.52 4.82 15.58
N ALA A 297 -25.27 3.78 15.19
CA ALA A 297 -25.68 2.71 16.08
C ALA A 297 -24.48 1.85 16.53
N VAL A 298 -23.53 1.59 15.64
CA VAL A 298 -22.27 0.90 15.98
C VAL A 298 -21.46 1.72 17.00
N ARG A 299 -21.32 3.03 16.78
CA ARG A 299 -20.66 3.93 17.73
C ARG A 299 -21.33 3.89 19.10
N ALA A 300 -22.66 4.03 19.14
CA ALA A 300 -23.42 3.97 20.39
C ALA A 300 -23.24 2.63 21.12
N ALA A 301 -23.23 1.51 20.39
CA ALA A 301 -22.99 0.19 20.98
C ALA A 301 -21.56 0.04 21.54
N CYS A 302 -20.57 0.68 20.92
CA CYS A 302 -19.20 0.72 21.43
C CYS A 302 -19.06 1.47 22.76
N GLU A 303 -19.94 2.43 23.08
CA GLU A 303 -19.89 3.20 24.34
C GLU A 303 -20.10 2.33 25.59
N ALA A 304 -20.65 1.12 25.43
CA ALA A 304 -20.74 0.14 26.51
C ALA A 304 -19.36 -0.39 26.95
N TYR A 305 -18.33 -0.26 26.11
CA TYR A 305 -16.99 -0.81 26.32
C TYR A 305 -15.89 0.26 26.29
N ILE A 306 -16.10 1.34 25.53
CA ILE A 306 -15.11 2.36 25.23
C ILE A 306 -15.55 3.70 25.84
N PRO A 307 -14.77 4.29 26.76
CA PRO A 307 -15.06 5.63 27.25
C PRO A 307 -15.02 6.67 26.13
N GLU A 308 -15.86 7.69 26.21
CA GLU A 308 -16.03 8.71 25.15
C GLU A 308 -14.69 9.33 24.68
N GLY A 309 -13.77 9.63 25.62
CA GLY A 309 -12.46 10.20 25.30
C GLY A 309 -11.49 9.26 24.56
N HIS A 310 -11.83 7.97 24.45
CA HIS A 310 -11.07 6.94 23.72
C HIS A 310 -11.80 6.43 22.48
N MET A 311 -12.98 6.98 22.15
CA MET A 311 -13.71 6.55 20.96
C MET A 311 -12.98 7.05 19.70
N PRO A 312 -12.58 6.17 18.76
CA PRO A 312 -11.99 6.60 17.50
C PRO A 312 -13.01 7.33 16.63
N ALA A 313 -12.51 8.13 15.68
CA ALA A 313 -13.34 8.57 14.57
C ALA A 313 -13.71 7.35 13.69
N LEU A 314 -15.02 7.11 13.50
CA LEU A 314 -15.51 6.09 12.59
C LEU A 314 -15.74 6.71 11.21
N VAL A 315 -15.05 6.20 10.19
CA VAL A 315 -15.12 6.73 8.81
C VAL A 315 -15.63 5.64 7.88
N TYR A 316 -16.70 5.91 7.12
CA TYR A 316 -17.19 4.97 6.12
C TYR A 316 -16.46 5.12 4.79
N ARG A 317 -16.09 4.00 4.17
CA ARG A 317 -15.68 3.90 2.77
C ARG A 317 -16.64 2.98 2.04
N ALA A 318 -17.39 3.54 1.09
CA ALA A 318 -18.31 2.74 0.26
C ALA A 318 -17.56 1.80 -0.71
N ASP A 319 -16.37 2.21 -1.13
CA ASP A 319 -15.46 1.46 -2.00
C ASP A 319 -14.04 1.56 -1.43
N ASN A 320 -13.39 0.41 -1.23
CA ASN A 320 -12.04 0.30 -0.70
C ASN A 320 -10.97 0.36 -1.81
N ARG A 321 -11.33 0.25 -3.09
CA ARG A 321 -10.39 0.06 -4.19
C ARG A 321 -9.35 1.17 -4.30
N ALA A 322 -9.76 2.41 -4.08
CA ALA A 322 -8.85 3.55 -4.13
C ALA A 322 -7.79 3.51 -3.02
N ASP A 323 -8.19 3.15 -1.80
CA ASP A 323 -7.27 2.99 -0.68
C ASP A 323 -6.40 1.73 -0.87
N TYR A 324 -6.96 0.62 -1.36
CA TYR A 324 -6.22 -0.60 -1.72
C TYR A 324 -5.10 -0.30 -2.72
N LEU A 325 -5.44 0.24 -3.91
CA LEU A 325 -4.46 0.51 -4.97
C LEU A 325 -3.39 1.50 -4.53
N ARG A 326 -3.75 2.52 -3.73
CA ARG A 326 -2.80 3.49 -3.17
C ARG A 326 -1.82 2.83 -2.21
N GLY A 327 -2.31 1.98 -1.32
CA GLY A 327 -1.46 1.23 -0.39
C GLY A 327 -0.52 0.28 -1.13
N LEU A 328 -1.07 -0.50 -2.07
CA LEU A 328 -0.31 -1.44 -2.88
C LEU A 328 0.81 -0.73 -3.65
N LEU A 329 0.50 0.38 -4.33
CA LEU A 329 1.48 1.18 -5.04
C LEU A 329 2.58 1.70 -4.11
N ALA A 330 2.20 2.26 -2.96
CA ALA A 330 3.17 2.84 -2.03
C ALA A 330 4.11 1.78 -1.44
N LEU A 331 3.58 0.63 -1.02
CA LEU A 331 4.38 -0.49 -0.51
C LEU A 331 5.31 -1.04 -1.60
N THR A 332 4.81 -1.20 -2.82
CA THR A 332 5.60 -1.65 -3.98
C THR A 332 6.72 -0.66 -4.32
N GLN A 333 6.45 0.64 -4.27
CA GLN A 333 7.48 1.65 -4.52
C GLN A 333 8.49 1.76 -3.37
N GLN A 334 8.13 1.40 -2.13
CA GLN A 334 9.10 1.30 -1.04
C GLN A 334 10.12 0.18 -1.28
N ARG A 335 9.70 -0.93 -1.91
CA ARG A 335 10.60 -2.03 -2.30
C ARG A 335 11.73 -1.58 -3.23
N LEU A 336 11.47 -0.61 -4.12
CA LEU A 336 12.51 0.00 -4.97
C LEU A 336 13.50 0.87 -4.19
N ARG A 337 13.08 1.42 -3.04
CA ARG A 337 13.91 2.27 -2.19
C ARG A 337 14.76 1.45 -1.23
N TYR A 338 14.22 0.34 -0.74
CA TYR A 338 14.82 -0.56 0.24
C TYR A 338 14.70 -2.02 -0.24
N PRO A 339 15.65 -2.50 -1.06
CA PRO A 339 15.72 -3.91 -1.43
C PRO A 339 15.89 -4.78 -0.19
N GLU A 340 15.35 -6.01 -0.21
CA GLU A 340 15.44 -6.94 0.91
C GLU A 340 16.88 -7.10 1.41
N GLY A 341 17.08 -6.94 2.73
CA GLY A 341 18.40 -7.01 3.37
C GLY A 341 19.07 -5.64 3.62
N GLU A 342 18.54 -4.55 3.07
CA GLU A 342 18.93 -3.19 3.47
C GLU A 342 17.86 -2.65 4.42
N GLY A 343 18.15 -2.70 5.73
CA GLY A 343 17.20 -2.48 6.81
C GLY A 343 16.19 -1.36 6.56
N GLN A 344 14.90 -1.73 6.58
CA GLN A 344 13.84 -0.75 6.79
C GLN A 344 14.16 0.02 8.07
N PRO A 345 14.06 1.37 8.09
CA PRO A 345 14.16 2.09 9.34
C PRO A 345 13.06 1.58 10.27
N VAL A 346 13.48 0.93 11.35
CA VAL A 346 12.66 0.48 12.49
C VAL A 346 12.02 1.67 13.18
#